data_AF-A0A920M8H9-F1
#
_entry.id   AF-A0A920M8H9-F1
#
_cell.length_a   1.000
_cell.length_b   1.000
_cell.length_c   1.000
_cell.angle_alpha   90.00
_cell.angle_beta   90.00
_cell.angle_gamma   90.00
#
_symmetry.space_group_name_H-M   'P 1'
#
loop_
_entity.id
_entity.type
_entity.pdbx_description
1 polymer ?
#
loop_
_entity_poly.entity_id
_entity_poly.type
_entity_poly.pdbx_seq_one_letter_code
_entity_poly.pdbx_strand_id
1 'polypeptide(L)'
;MVQSRNKELDVALELFNSELEKLKLKEKELAIVKRAEKKKADAVKALQDAEKNPDLSAEEKEQAKAAWLKADDDLKRILAGEDPLPDEDVSKVANNEDEETREEVVETEGQEQAETSESDAAENVDEESEEQTEEKVEMSESDESDNDDQENSEEVEE
;
A
#
# COMPACT_ATOMS: atom_id res chain seq x y z
N MET A 1 -23.07 -43.80 6.33
CA MET A 1 -22.60 -42.70 5.44
C MET A 1 -21.10 -42.63 5.60
N VAL A 2 -20.34 -43.00 4.57
CA VAL A 2 -18.88 -42.83 4.61
C VAL A 2 -18.62 -41.45 4.03
N GLN A 3 -18.31 -40.47 4.87
CA GLN A 3 -17.67 -39.24 4.41
C GLN A 3 -16.28 -39.65 3.88
N SER A 4 -16.20 -39.97 2.59
CA SER A 4 -14.91 -40.10 1.93
C SER A 4 -14.28 -38.71 1.93
N ARG A 5 -13.38 -38.45 2.90
CA ARG A 5 -12.54 -37.26 2.90
C ARG A 5 -11.84 -37.17 1.56
N ASN A 6 -12.08 -36.08 0.85
CA ASN A 6 -11.50 -35.84 -0.44
C ASN A 6 -10.08 -35.30 -0.20
N LYS A 7 -9.09 -36.20 -0.16
CA LYS A 7 -7.70 -35.85 0.22
C LYS A 7 -7.11 -34.75 -0.65
N GLU A 8 -7.54 -34.67 -1.91
CA GLU A 8 -7.12 -33.62 -2.83
C GLU A 8 -7.65 -32.25 -2.40
N LEU A 9 -8.88 -32.20 -1.89
CA LEU A 9 -9.46 -30.98 -1.32
C LEU A 9 -8.70 -30.56 -0.05
N ASP A 10 -8.39 -31.52 0.83
CA ASP A 10 -7.63 -31.23 2.05
C ASP A 10 -6.24 -30.64 1.72
N VAL A 11 -5.54 -31.21 0.74
CA VAL A 11 -4.23 -30.70 0.27
C VAL A 11 -4.37 -29.33 -0.41
N ALA A 12 -5.41 -29.13 -1.21
CA ALA A 12 -5.67 -27.84 -1.86
C ALA A 12 -5.93 -26.73 -0.83
N LEU A 13 -6.69 -27.03 0.22
CA LEU A 13 -6.94 -26.10 1.33
C LEU A 13 -5.66 -25.78 2.10
N GLU A 14 -4.81 -26.77 2.38
CA GLU A 14 -3.51 -26.55 3.04
C GLU A 14 -2.60 -25.63 2.21
N LEU A 15 -2.49 -25.88 0.91
CA LEU A 15 -1.70 -25.05 -0.01
C LEU A 15 -2.25 -23.62 -0.06
N PHE A 16 -3.57 -23.46 -0.19
CA PHE A 16 -4.22 -22.15 -0.19
C PHE A 16 -3.95 -21.38 1.10
N ASN A 17 -4.15 -22.01 2.25
CA ASN A 17 -3.91 -21.38 3.55
C ASN A 17 -2.43 -21.00 3.73
N SER A 18 -1.50 -21.86 3.29
CA SER A 18 -0.07 -21.56 3.36
C SER A 18 0.32 -20.36 2.50
N GLU A 19 -0.29 -20.20 1.32
CA GLU A 19 -0.02 -19.06 0.46
C GLU A 19 -0.67 -17.79 1.01
N LEU A 20 -1.87 -17.91 1.59
CA LEU A 20 -2.56 -16.83 2.26
C LEU A 20 -1.75 -16.30 3.46
N GLU A 21 -1.14 -17.17 4.25
CA GLU A 21 -0.23 -16.77 5.33
C GLU A 21 1.01 -16.02 4.80
N LYS A 22 1.63 -16.51 3.72
CA LYS A 22 2.76 -15.81 3.09
C LYS A 22 2.37 -14.42 2.58
N LEU A 23 1.18 -14.29 1.98
CA LEU A 23 0.69 -13.00 1.50
C LEU A 23 0.45 -12.03 2.66
N LYS A 24 -0.15 -12.50 3.76
CA LYS A 24 -0.30 -11.70 4.99
C LYS A 24 1.04 -11.22 5.57
N LEU A 25 2.07 -12.08 5.54
CA LEU A 25 3.42 -11.68 5.99
C LEU A 25 4.02 -10.60 5.09
N LYS A 26 3.96 -10.78 3.76
CA LYS A 26 4.44 -9.78 2.79
C LYS A 26 3.70 -8.45 2.91
N GLU A 27 2.38 -8.50 3.15
CA GLU A 27 1.57 -7.31 3.37
C GLU A 27 2.03 -6.55 4.62
N LYS A 28 2.31 -7.26 5.71
CA LYS A 28 2.87 -6.66 6.94
C LYS A 28 4.23 -6.02 6.71
N GLU A 29 5.14 -6.71 6.01
CA GLU A 29 6.47 -6.16 5.66
C GLU A 29 6.32 -4.88 4.81
N LEU A 30 5.45 -4.90 3.81
CA LEU A 30 5.19 -3.76 2.94
C LEU A 30 4.54 -2.59 3.70
N ALA A 31 3.66 -2.87 4.67
CA ALA A 31 3.09 -1.83 5.54
C ALA A 31 4.17 -1.15 6.40
N ILE A 32 5.16 -1.89 6.89
CA ILE A 32 6.29 -1.34 7.64
C ILE A 32 7.13 -0.42 6.75
N VAL A 33 7.47 -0.86 5.53
CA VAL A 33 8.21 -0.04 4.55
C VAL A 33 7.46 1.25 4.24
N LYS A 34 6.17 1.17 3.89
CA LYS A 34 5.34 2.35 3.59
C LYS A 34 5.29 3.34 4.75
N ARG A 35 5.20 2.84 5.98
CA ARG A 35 5.22 3.68 7.18
C ARG A 35 6.55 4.41 7.34
N ALA A 36 7.67 3.73 7.11
CA ALA A 36 9.00 4.33 7.18
C ALA A 36 9.26 5.35 6.06
N GLU A 37 8.83 5.06 4.83
CA GLU A 37 8.88 6.00 3.71
C GLU A 37 8.11 7.28 4.02
N LYS A 38 6.90 7.14 4.57
CA LYS A 38 6.08 8.29 4.99
C LYS A 38 6.79 9.11 6.06
N LYS A 39 7.36 8.48 7.09
CA LYS A 39 8.11 9.20 8.14
C LYS A 39 9.30 9.96 7.58
N LYS A 40 10.06 9.36 6.66
CA LYS A 40 11.15 10.06 5.99
C LYS A 40 10.64 11.26 5.19
N ALA A 41 9.54 11.11 4.45
CA ALA A 41 8.93 12.22 3.71
C ALA A 41 8.49 13.36 4.64
N ASP A 42 7.84 13.03 5.76
CA ASP A 42 7.42 13.98 6.79
C ASP A 42 8.63 14.69 7.42
N ALA A 43 9.72 13.96 7.69
CA ALA A 43 10.96 14.53 8.23
C ALA A 43 11.68 15.43 7.22
N VAL A 44 11.69 15.08 5.92
CA VAL A 44 12.21 15.96 4.85
C VAL A 44 11.40 17.25 4.80
N LYS A 45 10.08 17.16 4.88
CA LYS A 45 9.21 18.34 4.89
C LYS A 45 9.49 19.22 6.11
N ALA A 46 9.56 18.63 7.31
CA ALA A 46 9.89 19.34 8.54
C ALA A 46 11.27 20.02 8.46
N LEU A 47 12.26 19.36 7.85
CA LEU A 47 13.58 19.93 7.62
C LEU A 47 13.51 21.15 6.68
N GLN A 48 12.83 21.02 5.55
CA GLN A 48 12.66 22.13 4.60
C GLN A 48 11.93 23.32 5.23
N ASP A 49 10.88 23.05 6.01
CA ASP A 49 10.13 24.08 6.72
C ASP A 49 11.01 24.75 7.80
N ALA A 50 11.84 23.97 8.50
CA ALA A 50 12.75 24.50 9.50
C ALA A 50 13.87 25.37 8.89
N GLU A 51 14.40 24.99 7.74
CA GLU A 51 15.43 25.76 7.03
C GLU A 51 14.89 27.09 6.50
N LYS A 52 13.66 27.10 5.97
CA LYS A 52 12.98 28.29 5.47
C LYS A 52 12.54 29.26 6.57
N ASN A 53 12.37 28.78 7.80
CA ASN A 53 11.89 29.60 8.90
C ASN A 53 13.07 30.36 9.57
N PRO A 54 13.11 31.70 9.49
CA PRO A 54 14.16 32.50 10.12
C PRO A 54 13.98 32.61 11.65
N ASP A 55 12.80 32.31 12.18
CA ASP A 55 12.48 32.46 13.62
C ASP A 55 12.90 31.25 14.45
N LEU A 56 13.26 30.13 13.80
CA LEU A 56 13.77 28.93 14.49
C LEU A 56 15.23 29.08 14.87
N SER A 57 15.55 28.62 16.07
CA SER A 57 16.91 28.55 16.59
C SER A 57 17.77 27.55 15.81
N ALA A 58 19.09 27.70 15.92
CA ALA A 58 20.04 26.75 15.34
C ALA A 58 19.85 25.32 15.90
N GLU A 59 19.50 25.21 17.18
CA GLU A 59 19.24 23.94 17.85
C GLU A 59 17.99 23.24 17.28
N GLU A 60 16.90 23.97 17.04
CA GLU A 60 15.69 23.41 16.42
C GLU A 60 15.94 22.95 14.98
N LYS A 61 16.76 23.70 14.22
CA LYS A 61 17.17 23.29 12.87
C LYS A 61 18.05 22.04 12.89
N GLU A 62 18.93 21.92 13.88
CA GLU A 62 19.75 20.73 14.08
C GLU A 62 18.91 19.51 14.48
N GLN A 63 17.90 19.70 15.34
CA GLN A 63 16.94 18.64 15.69
C GLN A 63 16.16 18.15 14.46
N ALA A 64 15.71 19.06 13.59
CA ALA A 64 15.03 18.68 12.34
C ALA A 64 15.95 17.86 11.41
N LYS A 65 17.24 18.23 11.33
CA LYS A 65 18.25 17.47 10.58
C LYS A 65 18.51 16.09 11.18
N ALA A 66 18.63 16.01 12.50
CA ALA A 66 18.82 14.75 13.21
C ALA A 66 17.61 13.82 13.04
N ALA A 67 16.39 14.35 13.09
CA ALA A 67 15.17 13.60 12.84
C ALA A 67 15.11 13.05 11.42
N TRP A 68 15.50 13.85 10.42
CA TRP A 68 15.60 13.40 9.03
C TRP A 68 16.64 12.29 8.84
N LEU A 69 17.84 12.44 9.39
CA LEU A 69 18.89 11.41 9.31
C LEU A 69 18.44 10.10 9.96
N LYS A 70 17.81 10.17 11.14
CA LYS A 70 17.27 8.98 11.82
C LYS A 70 16.21 8.28 10.97
N ALA A 71 15.26 9.02 10.39
CA ALA A 71 14.21 8.45 9.55
C ALA A 71 14.78 7.84 8.25
N ASP A 72 15.82 8.43 7.68
CA ASP A 72 16.52 7.90 6.51
C ASP A 72 17.27 6.59 6.83
N ASP A 73 17.98 6.54 7.95
CA ASP A 73 18.70 5.34 8.39
C ASP A 73 17.74 4.21 8.79
N ASP A 74 16.60 4.54 9.42
CA ASP A 74 15.56 3.57 9.72
C ASP A 74 14.95 2.96 8.45
N LEU A 75 14.70 3.77 7.42
CA LEU A 75 14.22 3.26 6.14
C LEU A 75 15.26 2.34 5.48
N LYS A 76 16.54 2.70 5.48
CA LYS A 76 17.61 1.85 4.94
C LYS A 76 17.69 0.52 5.68
N ARG A 77 17.57 0.54 7.01
CA ARG A 77 17.58 -0.68 7.83
C ARG A 77 16.42 -1.61 7.49
N ILE A 78 15.21 -1.07 7.38
CA ILE A 78 14.01 -1.83 7.02
C ILE A 78 14.14 -2.44 5.62
N LEU A 79 14.65 -1.68 4.64
CA LEU A 79 14.89 -2.18 3.29
C LEU A 79 15.99 -3.26 3.25
N ALA A 80 16.91 -3.28 4.21
CA ALA A 80 17.89 -4.34 4.38
C ALA A 80 17.33 -5.61 5.05
N GLY A 81 16.04 -5.61 5.44
CA GLY A 81 15.38 -6.72 6.12
C GLY A 81 15.61 -6.77 7.63
N GLU A 82 16.13 -5.68 8.21
CA GLU A 82 16.27 -5.54 9.67
C GLU A 82 15.02 -4.85 10.26
N ASP A 83 14.69 -5.20 11.50
CA ASP A 83 13.49 -4.70 12.17
C ASP A 83 13.52 -3.17 12.35
N PRO A 84 12.36 -2.48 12.27
CA PRO A 84 12.26 -1.06 12.60
C PRO A 84 12.65 -0.83 14.08
N LEU A 85 13.41 0.24 14.33
CA LEU A 85 13.71 0.71 15.68
C LEU A 85 12.39 1.08 16.34
N PRO A 86 12.24 0.80 17.64
CA PRO A 86 11.09 1.28 18.38
C PRO A 86 11.07 2.80 18.27
N ASP A 87 9.97 3.34 17.77
CA ASP A 87 9.76 4.77 17.78
C ASP A 87 9.66 5.23 19.24
N GLU A 88 10.49 6.18 19.64
CA GLU A 88 10.40 6.79 20.97
C GLU A 88 9.05 7.52 21.17
N ASP A 89 8.35 7.85 20.09
CA ASP A 89 7.02 8.47 20.09
C ASP A 89 5.84 7.48 20.11
N VAL A 90 6.04 6.17 19.87
CA VAL A 90 4.94 5.20 19.69
C VAL A 90 4.53 4.48 20.98
N SER A 91 5.09 4.87 22.13
CA SER A 91 4.54 4.43 23.43
C SER A 91 3.07 4.86 23.65
N LYS A 92 2.45 5.64 22.75
CA LYS A 92 1.04 6.07 22.82
C LYS A 92 0.09 5.51 21.76
N VAL A 93 0.54 4.74 20.76
CA VAL A 93 -0.33 4.31 19.63
C VAL A 93 -0.33 2.78 19.42
N ALA A 94 -0.02 2.00 20.45
CA ALA A 94 0.05 0.54 20.36
C ALA A 94 -1.28 -0.17 20.72
N ASN A 95 -2.45 0.37 20.37
CA ASN A 95 -3.71 -0.22 20.87
C ASN A 95 -4.97 -0.03 20.00
N ASN A 96 -4.89 0.00 18.67
CA ASN A 96 -6.11 0.17 17.85
C ASN A 96 -6.15 -0.57 16.50
N GLU A 97 -5.33 -1.60 16.26
CA GLU A 97 -5.44 -2.40 15.02
C GLU A 97 -5.43 -3.92 15.29
N ASP A 98 -5.92 -4.34 16.45
CA ASP A 98 -6.11 -5.77 16.78
C ASP A 98 -7.56 -6.03 17.24
N GLU A 99 -8.53 -5.39 16.59
CA GLU A 99 -9.94 -5.76 16.72
C GLU A 99 -10.22 -6.94 15.77
N GLU A 100 -9.83 -8.13 16.26
CA GLU A 100 -10.59 -9.37 16.16
C GLU A 100 -11.84 -9.28 15.27
N THR A 101 -11.71 -9.59 13.97
CA THR A 101 -12.84 -10.09 13.19
C THR A 101 -13.24 -11.45 13.76
N ARG A 102 -14.01 -11.44 14.85
CA ARG A 102 -14.79 -12.58 15.31
C ARG A 102 -15.93 -12.76 14.32
N GLU A 103 -15.70 -13.56 13.28
CA GLU A 103 -16.77 -14.12 12.48
C GLU A 103 -17.61 -15.04 13.38
N GLU A 104 -18.71 -14.50 13.90
CA GLU A 104 -19.78 -15.27 14.51
C GLU A 104 -20.51 -16.04 13.41
N VAL A 105 -20.04 -17.25 13.13
CA VAL A 105 -20.81 -18.25 12.38
C VAL A 105 -21.98 -18.67 13.26
N VAL A 106 -23.15 -18.03 13.06
CA VAL A 106 -24.42 -18.54 13.59
C VAL A 106 -24.95 -19.61 12.64
N GLU A 107 -24.65 -20.87 12.95
CA GLU A 107 -25.45 -22.00 12.48
C GLU A 107 -26.82 -21.95 13.17
N THR A 108 -27.90 -21.79 12.39
CA THR A 108 -29.22 -22.29 12.79
C THR A 108 -29.93 -22.89 11.58
N GLU A 109 -29.99 -24.22 11.54
CA GLU A 109 -30.92 -24.99 10.73
C GLU A 109 -32.38 -24.75 11.16
N GLY A 110 -33.26 -24.56 10.18
CA GLY A 110 -34.61 -25.14 10.13
C GLY A 110 -35.76 -24.52 10.95
N GLN A 111 -36.71 -23.89 10.25
CA GLN A 111 -38.17 -24.07 10.41
C GLN A 111 -38.91 -23.33 9.27
N GLU A 112 -39.53 -24.05 8.32
CA GLU A 112 -40.98 -24.30 8.23
C GLU A 112 -41.82 -23.12 7.66
N GLN A 113 -42.22 -23.31 6.39
CA GLN A 113 -43.56 -23.08 5.83
C GLN A 113 -44.33 -21.74 6.08
N ALA A 114 -44.53 -21.01 4.98
CA ALA A 114 -45.82 -20.88 4.27
C ALA A 114 -46.35 -19.45 4.01
N GLU A 115 -46.94 -19.34 2.81
CA GLU A 115 -48.04 -18.46 2.37
C GLU A 115 -47.71 -17.08 1.76
N THR A 116 -47.65 -17.10 0.42
CA THR A 116 -48.33 -16.22 -0.53
C THR A 116 -48.63 -14.77 -0.12
N SER A 117 -48.01 -13.82 -0.80
CA SER A 117 -48.68 -12.57 -1.17
C SER A 117 -48.22 -12.15 -2.55
N GLU A 118 -49.19 -12.22 -3.46
CA GLU A 118 -49.15 -11.71 -4.81
C GLU A 118 -49.05 -10.19 -4.76
N SER A 119 -48.07 -9.61 -5.46
CA SER A 119 -48.25 -8.29 -6.08
C SER A 119 -47.22 -8.11 -7.19
N ASP A 120 -47.74 -8.12 -8.40
CA ASP A 120 -47.26 -7.49 -9.64
C ASP A 120 -46.11 -6.47 -9.50
N ALA A 121 -45.03 -6.75 -10.23
CA ALA A 121 -44.47 -5.80 -11.20
C ALA A 121 -43.67 -6.60 -12.24
N ALA A 122 -44.31 -6.82 -13.39
CA ALA A 122 -43.69 -7.37 -14.58
C ALA A 122 -42.63 -6.43 -15.19
N GLU A 123 -41.85 -7.00 -16.09
CA GLU A 123 -41.22 -6.34 -17.26
C GLU A 123 -39.82 -5.73 -17.04
N ASN A 124 -38.77 -6.52 -17.25
CA ASN A 124 -38.11 -6.58 -18.57
C ASN A 124 -36.94 -7.58 -18.55
N VAL A 125 -37.03 -8.57 -19.42
CA VAL A 125 -35.89 -9.26 -19.99
C VAL A 125 -35.24 -8.27 -20.95
N ASP A 126 -33.94 -8.01 -20.82
CA ASP A 126 -33.18 -7.53 -21.97
C ASP A 126 -31.84 -8.28 -22.04
N GLU A 127 -31.68 -8.88 -23.22
CA GLU A 127 -30.53 -9.60 -23.72
C GLU A 127 -29.37 -8.63 -23.99
N GLU A 128 -28.16 -9.21 -24.07
CA GLU A 128 -26.99 -8.71 -24.80
C GLU A 128 -26.53 -7.25 -24.60
N SER A 129 -25.33 -7.12 -24.04
CA SER A 129 -24.33 -6.29 -24.71
C SER A 129 -22.93 -6.76 -24.33
N GLU A 130 -22.32 -7.56 -25.21
CA GLU A 130 -20.87 -7.63 -25.35
C GLU A 130 -20.41 -6.29 -25.97
N GLU A 131 -19.78 -5.42 -25.18
CA GLU A 131 -18.96 -4.34 -25.72
C GLU A 131 -17.51 -4.52 -25.29
N GLN A 132 -16.75 -5.15 -26.19
CA GLN A 132 -15.32 -4.92 -26.32
C GLN A 132 -15.10 -3.42 -26.51
N THR A 133 -14.32 -2.79 -25.64
CA THR A 133 -13.76 -1.47 -25.93
C THR A 133 -12.24 -1.58 -26.02
N GLU A 134 -11.77 -1.00 -27.11
CA GLU A 134 -10.50 -1.24 -27.75
C GLU A 134 -9.33 -0.58 -27.00
N GLU A 135 -8.22 -1.31 -27.02
CA GLU A 135 -6.87 -0.85 -26.78
C GLU A 135 -6.56 0.42 -27.59
N LYS A 136 -6.34 1.55 -26.92
CA LYS A 136 -5.64 2.71 -27.49
C LYS A 136 -4.31 2.88 -26.78
N VAL A 137 -3.28 2.21 -27.30
CA VAL A 137 -1.87 2.51 -27.01
C VAL A 137 -1.57 3.88 -27.64
N GLU A 138 -1.53 4.93 -26.83
CA GLU A 138 -0.92 6.19 -27.25
C GLU A 138 0.60 6.06 -27.11
N MET A 139 1.25 5.66 -28.20
CA MET A 139 2.67 5.88 -28.40
C MET A 139 2.93 7.38 -28.49
N SER A 140 3.46 7.96 -27.41
CA SER A 140 4.03 9.30 -27.46
C SER A 140 5.47 9.20 -27.97
N GLU A 141 5.60 9.32 -29.28
CA GLU A 141 6.85 9.54 -29.99
C GLU A 141 7.38 10.93 -29.59
N SER A 142 8.28 10.99 -28.61
CA SER A 142 8.95 12.24 -28.26
C SER A 142 10.14 12.45 -29.20
N ASP A 143 9.83 13.18 -30.27
CA ASP A 143 10.63 14.19 -30.97
C ASP A 143 12.08 14.35 -30.44
N GLU A 144 13.04 13.74 -31.13
CA GLU A 144 14.46 14.11 -31.03
C GLU A 144 14.66 15.42 -31.79
N SER A 145 14.55 16.54 -31.06
CA SER A 145 15.08 17.82 -31.51
C SER A 145 16.54 17.92 -31.05
N ASP A 146 17.44 17.35 -31.86
CA ASP A 146 18.86 17.70 -31.89
C ASP A 146 18.96 19.19 -32.26
N ASN A 147 19.18 20.04 -31.27
CA ASN A 147 19.50 21.43 -31.49
C ASN A 147 21.02 21.59 -31.39
N ASP A 148 21.63 21.66 -32.58
CA ASP A 148 22.97 22.17 -32.83
C ASP A 148 23.19 23.57 -32.20
N ASP A 149 24.48 23.91 -32.07
CA ASP A 149 25.07 25.23 -31.78
C ASP A 149 25.14 25.71 -30.32
N GLN A 150 26.33 25.60 -29.70
CA GLN A 150 27.29 26.72 -29.63
C GLN A 150 28.58 26.28 -28.90
N GLU A 151 29.59 25.84 -29.66
CA GLU A 151 30.98 25.89 -29.23
C GLU A 151 31.44 27.35 -29.26
N ASN A 152 31.31 28.06 -28.14
CA ASN A 152 31.93 29.37 -27.98
C ASN A 152 33.43 29.19 -27.72
N SER A 153 34.21 29.33 -28.78
CA SER A 153 35.65 29.60 -28.74
C SER A 153 35.95 30.85 -27.90
N GLU A 154 36.81 30.74 -26.89
CA GLU A 154 37.58 31.88 -26.41
C GLU A 154 39.04 31.48 -26.21
N GLU A 155 39.85 31.92 -27.17
CA GLU A 155 41.30 31.91 -27.21
C GLU A 155 41.89 32.87 -26.15
N VAL A 156 42.97 32.42 -25.53
CA VAL A 156 44.22 33.18 -25.21
C VAL A 156 44.16 34.30 -24.15
N GLU A 157 44.94 34.12 -23.08
CA GLU A 157 46.06 35.01 -22.72
C GLU A 157 46.96 34.33 -21.67
N GLU A 158 48.21 34.01 -22.04
CA GLU A 158 49.35 33.75 -21.14
C GLU A 158 50.56 34.57 -21.62
#